data_AF-A0A814JK81-F1
#
_entry.id   AF-A0A814JK81-F1
#
_cell.length_a   1.000
_cell.length_b   1.000
_cell.length_c   1.000
_cell.angle_alpha   90.00
_cell.angle_beta   90.00
_cell.angle_gamma   90.00
#
_symmetry.space_group_name_H-M   'P 1'
#
loop_
_entity.id
_entity.type
_entity.pdbx_description
1 polymer ?
#
loop_
_entity_poly.entity_id
_entity_poly.type
_entity_poly.pdbx_seq_one_letter_code
_entity_poly.pdbx_strand_id
1 'polypeptide(L)' 'MSDEDNNAMGPVMDATPEIQALAERPEIKEAAIDALHKKHRENRIHHFTEKHRETHLINWQVTQYAEEQ' A
#
# COMPACT_ATOMS: atom_id res chain seq x y z
N MET A 1 -7.48 25.20 11.01
CA MET A 1 -7.87 24.51 9.76
C MET A 1 -6.57 23.93 9.24
N SER A 2 -6.41 22.61 9.31
CA SER A 2 -5.13 21.94 8.99
C SER A 2 -5.02 21.75 7.49
N ASP A 3 -3.82 21.98 6.96
CA ASP A 3 -3.44 21.98 5.55
C ASP A 3 -3.89 20.72 4.78
N GLU A 4 -5.07 20.77 4.15
CA GLU A 4 -5.55 19.77 3.19
C GLU A 4 -4.95 19.99 1.78
N ASP A 5 -4.17 21.06 1.59
CA ASP A 5 -3.67 21.51 0.29
C ASP A 5 -2.30 20.94 -0.14
N ASN A 6 -1.61 20.15 0.70
CA ASN A 6 -0.23 19.70 0.43
C ASN A 6 -0.03 18.17 0.30
N ASN A 7 -1.05 17.40 -0.09
CA ASN A 7 -0.85 16.02 -0.54
C ASN A 7 -0.58 15.94 -2.05
N ALA A 8 0.28 16.84 -2.56
CA ALA A 8 0.68 16.84 -3.95
C ALA A 8 1.65 15.69 -4.19
N MET A 9 1.12 14.52 -4.54
CA MET A 9 1.94 13.43 -5.03
C MET A 9 2.54 13.80 -6.39
N GLY A 10 3.82 13.50 -6.57
CA GLY A 10 4.48 13.55 -7.86
C GLY A 10 3.90 12.56 -8.87
N PRO A 11 4.43 12.55 -10.10
CA PRO A 11 4.00 11.60 -11.12
C PRO A 11 4.24 10.16 -10.65
N VAL A 12 3.30 9.27 -11.01
CA VAL A 12 3.46 7.83 -10.79
C VAL A 12 4.53 7.30 -11.74
N MET A 13 5.54 6.63 -11.19
CA MET A 13 6.68 6.04 -11.89
C MET A 13 6.71 4.53 -11.67
N ASP A 14 7.37 3.80 -12.55
CA ASP A 14 7.57 2.36 -12.39
C ASP A 14 8.52 2.06 -11.23
N ALA A 15 8.24 0.99 -10.48
CA ALA A 15 9.01 0.65 -9.28
C ALA A 15 10.46 0.29 -9.61
N THR A 16 11.40 1.08 -9.11
CA THR A 16 12.83 0.78 -9.21
C THR A 16 13.24 -0.33 -8.22
N PRO A 17 14.40 -0.97 -8.39
CA PRO A 17 14.90 -1.97 -7.44
C PRO A 17 15.04 -1.44 -6.00
N GLU A 18 15.40 -0.17 -5.84
CA GLU A 18 15.51 0.48 -4.52
C GLU A 18 14.15 0.61 -3.85
N ILE A 19 13.12 0.99 -4.61
CA ILE A 19 11.74 1.08 -4.13
C ILE A 19 11.18 -0.30 -3.79
N GLN A 20 11.47 -1.31 -4.60
CA GLN A 20 11.10 -2.69 -4.28
C GLN A 20 11.76 -3.15 -2.98
N ALA A 21 13.06 -2.89 -2.79
CA ALA A 21 13.77 -3.23 -1.57
C ALA A 21 13.24 -2.48 -0.34
N LEU A 22 12.84 -1.22 -0.50
CA LEU A 22 12.17 -0.45 0.56
C LEU A 22 10.82 -1.05 0.90
N ALA A 23 10.01 -1.38 -0.10
CA ALA A 23 8.67 -1.91 0.09
C ALA A 23 8.61 -3.37 0.56
N GLU A 24 9.70 -4.14 0.39
CA GLU A 24 9.83 -5.50 0.95
C GLU A 24 10.18 -5.50 2.44
N ARG A 25 10.47 -4.34 3.03
CA ARG A 25 10.68 -4.25 4.48
C ARG A 25 9.41 -4.71 5.20
N PRO A 26 9.51 -5.64 6.18
CA PRO A 26 8.35 -6.22 6.85
C PRO A 26 7.39 -5.16 7.42
N GLU A 27 7.93 -4.09 7.99
CA GLU A 27 7.14 -3.01 8.58
C GLU A 27 6.29 -2.25 7.56
N ILE A 28 6.77 -2.06 6.33
CA ILE A 28 6.04 -1.37 5.26
C ILE A 28 5.03 -2.34 4.65
N LYS A 29 5.49 -3.56 4.34
CA LYS A 29 4.70 -4.62 3.72
C LYS A 29 3.48 -4.99 4.57
N GLU A 30 3.69 -5.26 5.86
CA GLU A 30 2.61 -5.62 6.77
C GLU A 30 1.64 -4.46 7.00
N ALA A 31 2.15 -3.23 7.21
CA ALA A 31 1.31 -2.06 7.39
C ALA A 31 0.43 -1.78 6.17
N ALA A 32 0.96 -1.94 4.96
CA ALA A 32 0.20 -1.74 3.73
C ALA A 32 -0.90 -2.80 3.55
N ILE A 33 -0.61 -4.08 3.80
CA ILE A 33 -1.60 -5.15 3.75
C ILE A 33 -2.67 -4.97 4.83
N ASP A 34 -2.29 -4.56 6.04
CA ASP A 34 -3.23 -4.33 7.13
C ASP A 34 -4.15 -3.14 6.84
N ALA A 35 -3.60 -2.05 6.29
CA ALA A 35 -4.40 -0.91 5.85
C ALA A 35 -5.40 -1.29 4.75
N LEU A 36 -4.98 -2.12 3.79
CA LEU A 36 -5.86 -2.65 2.73
C LEU A 36 -7.00 -3.49 3.33
N HIS A 37 -6.68 -4.42 4.24
CA HIS A 37 -7.67 -5.26 4.92
C HIS A 37 -8.65 -4.43 5.75
N LYS A 38 -8.16 -3.40 6.45
CA LYS A 38 -9.01 -2.47 7.21
C LYS A 38 -9.98 -1.71 6.30
N LYS A 39 -9.48 -1.10 5.21
CA LYS A 39 -10.32 -0.40 4.23
C LYS A 39 -11.37 -1.32 3.60
N HIS A 40 -11.01 -2.56 3.33
CA HIS A 40 -11.94 -3.53 2.73
C HIS A 40 -12.93 -4.13 3.71
N ARG A 41 -12.60 -4.25 5.00
CA ARG A 41 -13.58 -4.62 6.04
C ARG A 41 -14.75 -3.63 6.08
N GLU A 42 -14.50 -2.37 5.74
CA GLU A 42 -15.50 -1.30 5.65
C GLU A 42 -16.23 -1.28 4.28
N ASN A 43 -15.78 -2.06 3.29
CA ASN A 43 -16.32 -2.07 1.94
C ASN A 43 -17.46 -3.10 1.80
N ARG A 44 -18.61 -2.67 1.25
CA ARG A 44 -19.81 -3.49 1.08
C ARG A 44 -19.74 -4.46 -0.10
N ILE A 45 -18.78 -4.28 -1.01
CA ILE A 45 -18.69 -5.01 -2.29
C ILE A 45 -17.74 -6.21 -2.21
N HIS A 46 -16.63 -6.09 -1.47
CA HIS A 46 -15.63 -7.14 -1.32
C HIS A 46 -15.12 -7.20 0.12
N HIS A 47 -15.44 -8.28 0.83
CA HIS A 47 -14.96 -8.53 2.17
C HIS A 47 -13.68 -9.37 2.09
N PHE A 48 -12.52 -8.78 2.35
CA PHE A 48 -11.33 -9.57 2.62
C PHE A 48 -11.50 -10.26 3.98
N THR A 49 -11.49 -11.58 3.98
CA THR A 49 -11.37 -12.35 5.22
C THR A 49 -9.90 -12.40 5.67
N GLU A 50 -9.63 -12.53 6.96
CA GLU A 50 -8.27 -12.61 7.52
C GLU A 50 -7.40 -13.69 6.86
N LYS A 51 -8.03 -14.77 6.35
CA LYS A 51 -7.34 -15.84 5.62
C LYS A 51 -6.64 -15.36 4.34
N HIS A 52 -7.03 -14.23 3.77
CA HIS A 52 -6.37 -13.66 2.59
C HIS A 52 -5.12 -12.85 2.94
N ARG A 53 -4.86 -12.55 4.22
CA ARG A 53 -3.72 -11.74 4.64
C ARG A 53 -2.41 -12.40 4.27
N GLU A 54 -2.23 -13.67 4.62
CA GLU A 54 -1.02 -14.44 4.29
C GLU A 54 -0.81 -14.54 2.78
N THR A 55 -1.87 -14.79 2.01
CA THR A 55 -1.79 -14.82 0.54
C THR A 55 -1.36 -13.47 -0.03
N HIS A 56 -1.87 -12.36 0.50
CA HIS A 56 -1.47 -11.03 0.03
C HIS A 56 -0.04 -10.68 0.42
N LEU A 57 0.45 -11.15 1.59
CA LEU A 57 1.86 -10.98 1.97
C LEU A 57 2.79 -11.77 1.05
N ILE A 58 2.43 -13.00 0.67
CA ILE A 58 3.22 -13.81 -0.26
C ILE A 58 3.26 -13.19 -1.66
N ASN A 59 2.11 -12.69 -2.13
CA ASN A 59 1.96 -12.13 -3.48
C ASN A 59 2.24 -10.63 -3.55
N TRP A 60 2.77 -10.03 -2.48
CA TRP A 60 3.10 -8.61 -2.45
C TRP A 60 4.16 -8.29 -3.51
N GLN A 61 3.86 -7.29 -4.33
CA GLN A 61 4.81 -6.75 -5.30
C GLN A 61 4.43 -5.31 -5.59
N VAL A 62 5.41 -4.40 -5.48
CA VAL A 62 5.21 -3.01 -5.91
C VAL A 62 5.50 -2.91 -7.41
N THR A 63 4.51 -2.47 -8.16
CA THR A 63 4.62 -2.24 -9.60
C THR A 63 4.97 -0.80 -9.92
N GLN A 64 4.43 0.14 -9.15
CA GLN A 64 4.57 1.59 -9.37
C GLN A 64 4.62 2.34 -8.04
N TYR A 65 5.20 3.53 -8.05
CA TYR A 65 5.33 4.40 -6.88
C TYR A 65 5.18 5.88 -7.28
N ALA A 66 4.86 6.72 -6.30
CA ALA A 66 4.90 8.17 -6.42
C ALA A 66 5.51 8.73 -5.13
N GLU A 67 6.26 9.81 -5.25
CA GLU A 67 6.88 10.50 -4.12
C GLU A 67 6.09 11.78 -3.81
N GLU A 68 6.01 12.15 -2.53
CA GLU A 68 5.48 13.47 -2.13
C GLU A 68 6.42 14.58 -2.63
N GLN A 69 5.86 15.70 -3.11
CA GLN A 69 6.61 16.89 -3.54
C GLN A 69 6.87 17.87 -2.41
#